data_AF-M9R8N0-F1
#
_entry.id   AF-M9R8N0-F1
#
_cell.length_a   1.000
_cell.length_b   1.000
_cell.length_c   1.000
_cell.angle_alpha   90.00
_cell.angle_beta   90.00
_cell.angle_gamma   90.00
#
_symmetry.space_group_name_H-M   'P 1'
#
loop_
_entity.id
_entity.type
_entity.pdbx_description
1 polymer ?
#
loop_
_entity_poly.entity_id
_entity_poly.type
_entity_poly.pdbx_seq_one_letter_code
_entity_poly.pdbx_strand_id
1 'polypeptide(L)'
;MVHFARSDNLDILRSRALGDRIVRSAGRNSGSIEITLPVRLQVLQGVMCRVELRDGIAAEVVLHPDFSPLLLIFDRVWSLLKQSLKTVDDIGEFWEGDYVLGLFPEMSQSGRPILAYADALALKDSLSDFGKVKTVEITHVLEPLARIIESMAAVGAIRLGLSTQTAAMFGKQLAYVASGVATGTIDAFARGSLLDASGEIGWCRDQPWADETWIAAQPSIENIHDRCLVWDKKPGLLAKQRQLWYQARRFETRACKERS
;
A
#
# COMPACT_ATOMS: atom_id res chain seq x y z
N MET A 1 8.04 19.21 3.63
CA MET A 1 8.39 20.64 3.70
C MET A 1 9.09 20.99 2.39
N VAL A 2 8.48 21.78 1.51
CA VAL A 2 9.09 22.18 0.23
C VAL A 2 8.98 23.69 0.15
N HIS A 3 10.12 24.37 0.04
CA HIS A 3 10.23 25.82 -0.12
C HIS A 3 10.77 26.14 -1.50
N PHE A 4 10.27 27.21 -2.14
CA PHE A 4 10.93 27.86 -3.28
C PHE A 4 11.01 29.37 -3.07
N ALA A 5 12.14 29.95 -3.47
CA ALA A 5 12.55 31.32 -3.18
C ALA A 5 12.49 32.26 -4.42
N ARG A 6 11.94 33.47 -4.15
CA ARG A 6 12.24 34.86 -4.58
C ARG A 6 12.73 35.24 -6.01
N SER A 7 12.04 36.23 -6.60
CA SER A 7 12.60 37.37 -7.37
C SER A 7 11.55 38.47 -7.58
N ASP A 8 12.00 39.72 -7.58
CA ASP A 8 11.28 40.97 -7.29
C ASP A 8 10.43 41.59 -8.42
N ASN A 9 9.26 42.15 -8.05
CA ASN A 9 8.83 43.54 -8.29
C ASN A 9 7.34 43.70 -7.99
N LEU A 10 7.00 44.66 -7.12
CA LEU A 10 5.64 45.01 -6.73
C LEU A 10 4.89 45.66 -7.90
N ASP A 11 3.80 45.03 -8.32
CA ASP A 11 2.46 45.63 -8.32
C ASP A 11 1.45 44.62 -8.89
N ILE A 12 0.29 44.53 -8.22
CA ILE A 12 -0.92 43.81 -8.63
C ILE A 12 -0.86 42.27 -8.45
N LEU A 13 -1.73 41.81 -7.54
CA LEU A 13 -2.24 40.45 -7.41
C LEU A 13 -2.29 39.71 -8.75
N ARG A 14 -1.38 38.75 -8.94
CA ARG A 14 -1.50 37.78 -10.03
C ARG A 14 -1.26 36.37 -9.54
N SER A 15 -2.39 35.71 -9.33
CA SER A 15 -2.53 34.28 -9.53
C SER A 15 -1.89 33.91 -10.87
N ARG A 16 -0.83 33.11 -10.86
CA ARG A 16 -0.22 32.56 -12.08
C ARG A 16 -0.17 31.04 -11.97
N ALA A 17 -1.35 30.44 -11.85
CA ALA A 17 -1.62 29.05 -12.25
C ALA A 17 -3.12 28.69 -12.16
N LEU A 18 -3.92 29.45 -11.42
CA LEU A 18 -5.37 29.28 -11.32
C LEU A 18 -5.97 30.64 -11.67
N GLY A 19 -6.68 30.75 -12.78
CA GLY A 19 -7.19 32.03 -13.29
C GLY A 19 -7.93 32.85 -12.23
N ASP A 20 -7.90 34.18 -12.40
CA ASP A 20 -8.45 35.14 -11.44
C ASP A 20 -9.93 34.85 -11.11
N ARG A 21 -10.17 34.29 -9.92
CA ARG A 21 -11.52 34.11 -9.37
C ARG A 21 -11.68 34.99 -8.13
N ILE A 22 -12.69 35.85 -8.18
CA ILE A 22 -13.10 36.74 -7.08
C ILE A 22 -13.78 35.88 -6.01
N VAL A 23 -13.19 35.79 -4.83
CA VAL A 23 -13.84 35.21 -3.64
C VAL A 23 -14.92 36.19 -3.17
N ARG A 24 -16.19 35.83 -3.32
CA ARG A 24 -17.31 36.56 -2.73
C ARG A 24 -17.66 35.92 -1.39
N SER A 25 -17.33 36.57 -0.28
CA SER A 25 -17.71 36.10 1.05
C SER A 25 -19.22 36.25 1.23
N ALA A 26 -19.95 35.13 1.30
CA ALA A 26 -21.34 35.11 1.74
C ALA A 26 -21.38 34.94 3.26
N GLY A 27 -21.98 35.90 3.98
CA GLY A 27 -22.63 35.67 5.28
C GLY A 27 -21.82 35.03 6.43
N ARG A 28 -21.24 35.89 7.26
CA ARG A 28 -20.94 35.83 8.71
C ARG A 28 -20.53 34.55 9.46
N ASN A 29 -20.61 33.30 9.01
CA ASN A 29 -20.11 32.14 9.80
C ASN A 29 -19.65 30.90 9.02
N SER A 30 -19.80 30.82 7.68
CA SER A 30 -19.12 29.79 6.88
C SER A 30 -18.91 30.26 5.44
N GLY A 31 -17.68 30.09 4.94
CA GLY A 31 -17.35 30.30 3.53
C GLY A 31 -16.93 28.96 2.93
N SER A 32 -17.48 28.61 1.77
CA SER A 32 -16.97 27.49 0.97
C SER A 32 -15.92 28.01 -0.01
N ILE A 33 -14.81 27.28 -0.16
CA ILE A 33 -13.78 27.54 -1.15
C ILE A 33 -13.70 26.30 -2.04
N GLU A 34 -13.97 26.47 -3.32
CA GLU A 34 -13.76 25.42 -4.32
C GLU A 34 -12.35 25.55 -4.91
N ILE A 35 -11.57 24.48 -4.83
CA ILE A 35 -10.20 24.43 -5.34
C ILE A 35 -10.13 23.31 -6.38
N THR A 36 -9.70 23.67 -7.59
CA THR A 36 -9.43 22.67 -8.63
C THR A 36 -8.06 22.05 -8.38
N LEU A 37 -8.06 20.75 -8.07
CA LEU A 37 -6.83 20.00 -7.83
C LEU A 37 -6.18 19.57 -9.17
N PRO A 38 -4.84 19.59 -9.26
CA PRO A 38 -4.13 18.91 -10.34
C PRO A 38 -4.51 17.43 -10.40
N VAL A 39 -4.46 16.83 -11.60
CA VAL A 39 -4.87 15.43 -11.83
C VAL A 39 -4.27 14.45 -10.81
N ARG A 40 -2.97 14.57 -10.52
CA ARG A 40 -2.30 13.70 -9.54
C ARG A 40 -2.89 13.79 -8.13
N LEU A 41 -3.42 14.95 -7.74
CA LEU A 41 -3.98 15.18 -6.40
C LEU A 41 -5.51 14.95 -6.34
N GLN A 42 -6.15 14.56 -7.44
CA GLN A 42 -7.59 14.28 -7.44
C GLN A 42 -7.99 13.16 -6.46
N VAL A 43 -7.05 12.29 -6.08
CA VAL A 43 -7.25 11.28 -5.01
C VAL A 43 -7.68 11.90 -3.67
N LEU A 44 -7.36 13.19 -3.43
CA LEU A 44 -7.76 13.93 -2.23
C LEU A 44 -9.18 14.52 -2.31
N GLN A 45 -9.90 14.31 -3.42
CA GLN A 45 -11.26 14.79 -3.56
C GLN A 45 -12.16 14.17 -2.47
N GLY A 46 -12.93 15.03 -1.78
CA GLY A 46 -13.80 14.61 -0.67
C GLY A 46 -13.06 14.35 0.66
N VAL A 47 -11.73 14.52 0.71
CA VAL A 47 -10.97 14.49 1.96
C VAL A 47 -11.14 15.82 2.70
N MET A 48 -11.49 15.73 3.98
CA MET A 48 -11.55 16.91 4.84
C MET A 48 -10.17 17.54 4.94
N CYS A 49 -10.08 18.85 4.73
CA CYS A 49 -8.83 19.58 4.77
C CYS A 49 -8.95 20.78 5.73
N ARG A 50 -7.94 20.99 6.56
CA ARG A 50 -7.76 22.28 7.23
C ARG A 50 -7.09 23.23 6.23
N VAL A 51 -7.67 24.42 6.09
CA VAL A 51 -7.12 25.49 5.25
C VAL A 51 -6.41 26.49 6.15
N GLU A 52 -5.15 26.78 5.82
CA GLU A 52 -4.34 27.79 6.49
C GLU A 52 -3.93 28.84 5.45
N LEU A 53 -4.16 30.11 5.76
CA LEU A 53 -3.59 31.21 4.99
C LEU A 53 -2.24 31.54 5.60
N ARG A 54 -1.16 31.41 4.82
CA ARG A 54 0.16 31.84 5.23
C ARG A 54 0.49 33.16 4.58
N ASP A 55 0.62 34.16 5.43
CA ASP A 55 1.07 35.48 5.02
C ASP A 55 2.61 35.48 5.01
N GLY A 56 3.17 35.36 3.81
CA GLY A 56 4.60 35.49 3.54
C GLY A 56 4.88 36.61 2.54
N ILE A 57 6.01 36.52 1.83
CA ILE A 57 6.33 37.45 0.72
C ILE A 57 5.29 37.32 -0.41
N ALA A 58 4.64 36.16 -0.52
CA ALA A 58 3.41 35.95 -1.25
C ALA A 58 2.40 35.28 -0.30
N ALA A 59 1.11 35.60 -0.46
CA ALA A 59 0.05 34.91 0.26
C ALA A 59 -0.11 33.48 -0.29
N GLU A 60 -0.02 32.48 0.58
CA GLU A 60 -0.13 31.07 0.23
C GLU A 60 -1.35 30.44 0.92
N VAL A 61 -2.18 29.74 0.15
CA VAL A 61 -3.24 28.89 0.72
C VAL A 61 -2.66 27.49 0.89
N VAL A 62 -2.47 27.06 2.14
CA VAL A 62 -1.95 25.75 2.48
C VAL A 62 -3.12 24.84 2.87
N LEU A 63 -3.22 23.71 2.18
CA LEU A 63 -4.17 22.65 2.49
C LEU A 63 -3.48 21.58 3.31
N HIS A 64 -4.06 21.25 4.47
CA HIS A 64 -3.65 20.14 5.32
C HIS A 64 -4.76 19.10 5.31
N PRO A 65 -4.69 18.08 4.44
CA PRO A 65 -5.66 16.99 4.44
C PRO A 65 -5.62 16.23 5.78
N ASP A 66 -6.79 15.93 6.32
CA ASP A 66 -6.93 15.09 7.50
C ASP A 66 -6.97 13.61 7.08
N PHE A 67 -5.85 12.92 7.30
CA PHE A 67 -5.72 11.50 7.02
C PHE A 67 -6.00 10.61 8.23
N SER A 68 -6.31 11.18 9.40
CA SER A 68 -6.56 10.42 10.64
C SER A 68 -7.61 9.33 10.45
N PRO A 69 -8.74 9.56 9.73
CA PRO A 69 -9.74 8.51 9.49
C PRO A 69 -9.22 7.31 8.68
N LEU A 70 -8.17 7.48 7.88
CA LEU A 70 -7.59 6.43 7.06
C LEU A 70 -6.72 5.46 7.87
N LEU A 71 -6.25 5.87 9.05
CA LEU A 71 -5.48 5.00 9.93
C LEU A 71 -6.28 3.76 10.35
N LEU A 72 -7.62 3.88 10.42
CA LEU A 72 -8.52 2.75 10.70
C LEU A 72 -8.39 1.61 9.68
N ILE A 73 -8.07 1.93 8.43
CA ILE A 73 -7.86 0.92 7.37
C ILE A 73 -6.56 0.17 7.64
N PHE A 74 -5.51 0.89 8.01
CA PHE A 74 -4.23 0.30 8.39
C PHE A 74 -4.37 -0.57 9.64
N ASP A 75 -5.05 -0.07 10.67
CA ASP A 75 -5.36 -0.84 11.88
C ASP A 75 -6.16 -2.11 11.57
N ARG A 76 -7.14 -2.03 10.66
CA ARG A 76 -7.94 -3.19 10.25
C ARG A 76 -7.08 -4.25 9.58
N VAL A 77 -6.25 -3.88 8.60
CA VAL A 77 -5.35 -4.84 7.94
C VAL A 77 -4.34 -5.41 8.91
N TRP A 78 -3.78 -4.59 9.82
CA TRP A 78 -2.87 -5.06 10.85
C TRP A 78 -3.54 -6.06 11.79
N SER A 79 -4.78 -5.80 12.21
CA SER A 79 -5.56 -6.71 13.07
C SER A 79 -5.80 -8.07 12.40
N LEU A 80 -6.16 -8.07 11.11
CA LEU A 80 -6.33 -9.29 10.31
C LEU A 80 -5.00 -10.06 10.17
N LEU A 81 -3.89 -9.36 9.95
CA LEU A 81 -2.55 -9.96 9.94
C LEU A 81 -2.16 -10.54 11.29
N LYS A 82 -2.41 -9.81 12.38
CA LYS A 82 -2.13 -10.25 13.76
C LYS A 82 -2.89 -11.52 14.10
N GLN A 83 -4.16 -11.59 13.72
CA GLN A 83 -4.99 -12.78 13.94
C GLN A 83 -4.52 -13.97 13.09
N SER A 84 -4.14 -13.73 11.84
CA SER A 84 -3.69 -14.78 10.91
C SER A 84 -2.24 -15.25 11.15
N LEU A 85 -1.43 -14.49 11.88
CA LEU A 85 -0.07 -14.88 12.27
C LEU A 85 0.02 -15.38 13.71
N LYS A 86 -1.08 -15.38 14.46
CA LYS A 86 -1.12 -15.75 15.89
C LYS A 86 -0.56 -17.14 16.20
N THR A 87 -0.65 -18.06 15.25
CA THR A 87 -0.13 -19.43 15.35
C THR A 87 1.39 -19.50 15.18
N VAL A 88 2.00 -18.49 14.54
CA VAL A 88 3.46 -18.34 14.44
C VAL A 88 4.00 -17.67 15.71
N ASP A 89 3.58 -16.43 15.99
CA ASP A 89 3.85 -15.69 17.24
C ASP A 89 3.01 -14.38 17.27
N ASP A 90 3.08 -13.61 18.36
CA ASP A 90 2.50 -12.28 18.43
C ASP A 90 3.37 -11.22 17.73
N ILE A 91 2.83 -10.60 16.68
CA ILE A 91 3.48 -9.49 15.98
C ILE A 91 3.29 -8.13 16.69
N GLY A 92 2.54 -8.06 17.79
CA GLY A 92 2.32 -6.85 18.58
C GLY A 92 1.34 -5.85 17.95
N GLU A 93 1.34 -4.63 18.48
CA GLU A 93 0.42 -3.55 18.04
C GLU A 93 0.93 -2.80 16.81
N PHE A 94 0.00 -2.25 16.03
CA PHE A 94 0.34 -1.40 14.89
C PHE A 94 1.11 -0.16 15.38
N TRP A 95 2.20 0.17 14.69
CA TRP A 95 2.97 1.38 14.97
C TRP A 95 3.40 2.06 13.67
N GLU A 96 3.00 3.31 13.50
CA GLU A 96 3.33 4.11 12.33
C GLU A 96 4.85 4.30 12.12
N GLY A 97 5.64 4.25 13.20
CA GLY A 97 7.10 4.43 13.14
C GLY A 97 7.85 3.36 12.36
N ASP A 98 7.23 2.20 12.14
CA ASP A 98 7.80 1.11 11.32
C ASP A 98 7.72 1.39 9.82
N TYR A 99 6.95 2.41 9.41
CA TYR A 99 6.63 2.69 8.03
C TYR A 99 7.11 4.08 7.60
N VAL A 100 7.28 4.23 6.30
CA VAL A 100 7.27 5.55 5.66
C VAL A 100 5.84 5.85 5.22
N LEU A 101 5.21 6.84 5.85
CA LEU A 101 3.88 7.31 5.46
C LEU A 101 4.01 8.38 4.37
N GLY A 102 3.28 8.21 3.27
CA GLY A 102 3.29 9.14 2.15
C GLY A 102 1.95 9.19 1.45
N LEU A 103 1.72 10.20 0.60
CA LEU A 103 0.48 10.25 -0.18
C LEU A 103 0.47 9.16 -1.25
N PHE A 104 1.58 8.93 -1.94
CA PHE A 104 1.72 7.95 -3.02
C PHE A 104 2.72 6.85 -2.67
N PRO A 105 2.60 5.66 -3.30
CA PRO A 105 3.57 4.58 -3.13
C PRO A 105 4.86 4.89 -3.91
N GLU A 106 5.67 5.80 -3.40
CA GLU A 106 6.99 6.13 -3.95
C GLU A 106 8.09 5.31 -3.27
N MET A 107 9.18 4.99 -3.97
CA MET A 107 10.25 4.14 -3.40
C MET A 107 10.91 4.76 -2.16
N SER A 108 11.04 3.96 -1.12
CA SER A 108 11.62 4.35 0.17
C SER A 108 13.15 4.29 0.07
N GLN A 109 13.80 5.41 0.35
CA GLN A 109 15.25 5.46 0.51
C GLN A 109 15.70 4.95 1.89
N SER A 110 14.78 4.80 2.84
CA SER A 110 15.12 4.45 4.23
C SER A 110 15.12 2.95 4.51
N GLY A 111 14.83 2.11 3.51
CA GLY A 111 14.71 0.65 3.67
C GLY A 111 13.46 0.18 4.44
N ARG A 112 12.65 1.08 4.97
CA ARG A 112 11.36 0.77 5.62
C ARG A 112 10.25 0.62 4.58
N PRO A 113 9.27 -0.29 4.80
CA PRO A 113 8.08 -0.39 3.95
C PRO A 113 7.25 0.90 3.94
N ILE A 114 6.44 1.09 2.90
CA ILE A 114 5.66 2.32 2.70
C ILE A 114 4.18 2.01 2.87
N LEU A 115 3.47 2.88 3.58
CA LEU A 115 2.01 2.92 3.53
C LEU A 115 1.59 4.21 2.85
N ALA A 116 0.86 4.08 1.74
CA ALA A 116 0.37 5.21 0.98
C ALA A 116 -1.06 5.56 1.38
N TYR A 117 -1.31 6.83 1.71
CA TYR A 117 -2.67 7.31 1.98
C TYR A 117 -3.57 7.21 0.75
N ALA A 118 -3.03 7.32 -0.47
CA ALA A 118 -3.80 7.07 -1.69
C ALA A 118 -4.36 5.64 -1.75
N ASP A 119 -3.60 4.65 -1.27
CA ASP A 119 -4.08 3.28 -1.23
C ASP A 119 -5.20 3.14 -0.19
N ALA A 120 -5.02 3.71 1.00
CA ALA A 120 -6.08 3.72 2.01
C ALA A 120 -7.34 4.48 1.54
N LEU A 121 -7.19 5.60 0.84
CA LEU A 121 -8.31 6.35 0.26
C LEU A 121 -9.11 5.51 -0.73
N ALA A 122 -8.43 4.73 -1.57
CA ALA A 122 -9.09 3.82 -2.51
C ALA A 122 -9.91 2.73 -1.79
N LEU A 123 -9.56 2.39 -0.55
CA LEU A 123 -10.25 1.37 0.26
C LEU A 123 -11.35 1.94 1.17
N LYS A 124 -11.43 3.26 1.34
CA LYS A 124 -12.27 3.91 2.35
C LYS A 124 -13.74 3.49 2.28
N ASP A 125 -14.29 3.46 1.08
CA ASP A 125 -15.70 3.13 0.88
C ASP A 125 -15.95 1.62 1.07
N SER A 126 -14.97 0.77 0.70
CA SER A 126 -15.06 -0.68 0.87
C SER A 126 -15.10 -1.15 2.33
N LEU A 127 -14.55 -0.35 3.25
CA LEU A 127 -14.59 -0.62 4.69
C LEU A 127 -15.96 -0.30 5.30
N SER A 128 -16.72 0.64 4.72
CA SER A 128 -18.02 1.04 5.28
C SER A 128 -19.14 0.03 4.96
N ASP A 129 -18.97 -0.77 3.89
CA ASP A 129 -19.95 -1.73 3.39
C ASP A 129 -19.73 -3.17 3.89
N PHE A 130 -19.33 -3.34 5.16
CA PHE A 130 -19.26 -4.66 5.81
C PHE A 130 -20.57 -5.44 5.61
N GLY A 131 -20.54 -6.43 4.70
CA GLY A 131 -21.65 -7.35 4.43
C GLY A 131 -22.48 -7.10 3.16
N LYS A 132 -22.17 -6.10 2.30
CA LYS A 132 -22.96 -5.82 1.08
C LYS A 132 -22.17 -5.53 -0.20
N VAL A 133 -20.87 -5.85 -0.24
CA VAL A 133 -20.07 -5.54 -1.42
C VAL A 133 -20.44 -6.45 -2.60
N LYS A 134 -20.89 -5.85 -3.71
CA LYS A 134 -21.08 -6.54 -4.99
C LYS A 134 -19.69 -6.83 -5.57
N THR A 135 -19.46 -8.07 -6.01
CA THR A 135 -18.20 -8.60 -6.56
C THR A 135 -17.54 -7.78 -7.67
N VAL A 136 -18.27 -6.86 -8.32
CA VAL A 136 -17.77 -6.03 -9.45
C VAL A 136 -16.96 -4.81 -8.98
N GLU A 137 -17.24 -4.24 -7.79
CA GLU A 137 -16.50 -3.07 -7.28
C GLU A 137 -15.15 -3.45 -6.64
N ILE A 138 -14.96 -4.73 -6.30
CA ILE A 138 -13.78 -5.19 -5.56
C ILE A 138 -12.51 -5.16 -6.43
N THR A 139 -12.62 -5.30 -7.75
CA THR A 139 -11.44 -5.39 -8.62
C THR A 139 -10.56 -4.14 -8.58
N HIS A 140 -11.15 -2.95 -8.37
CA HIS A 140 -10.42 -1.68 -8.30
C HIS A 140 -9.69 -1.47 -6.95
N VAL A 141 -10.06 -2.22 -5.92
CA VAL A 141 -9.49 -2.09 -4.56
C VAL A 141 -8.44 -3.14 -4.24
N LEU A 142 -8.34 -4.22 -5.03
CA LEU A 142 -7.39 -5.31 -4.76
C LEU A 142 -5.92 -4.88 -4.86
N GLU A 143 -5.56 -4.01 -5.80
CA GLU A 143 -4.17 -3.55 -5.93
C GLU A 143 -3.74 -2.64 -4.76
N PRO A 144 -4.51 -1.60 -4.37
CA PRO A 144 -4.27 -0.86 -3.13
C PRO A 144 -4.17 -1.75 -1.88
N LEU A 145 -5.11 -2.69 -1.72
CA LEU A 145 -5.11 -3.64 -0.60
C LEU A 145 -3.84 -4.50 -0.61
N ALA A 146 -3.46 -5.04 -1.76
CA ALA A 146 -2.27 -5.86 -1.88
C ALA A 146 -1.00 -5.08 -1.50
N ARG A 147 -0.88 -3.79 -1.86
CA ARG A 147 0.27 -2.95 -1.47
C ARG A 147 0.34 -2.73 0.04
N ILE A 148 -0.81 -2.53 0.68
CA ILE A 148 -0.90 -2.41 2.14
C ILE A 148 -0.53 -3.74 2.81
N ILE A 149 -1.08 -4.87 2.33
CA ILE A 149 -0.74 -6.20 2.83
C ILE A 149 0.76 -6.45 2.67
N GLU A 150 1.35 -6.17 1.50
CA GLU A 150 2.79 -6.38 1.25
C GLU A 150 3.64 -5.68 2.29
N SER A 151 3.37 -4.40 2.53
CA SER A 151 4.16 -3.58 3.44
C SER A 151 3.98 -3.99 4.90
N MET A 152 2.75 -4.25 5.33
CA MET A 152 2.46 -4.65 6.70
C MET A 152 2.95 -6.05 7.01
N ALA A 153 2.77 -6.99 6.08
CA ALA A 153 3.27 -8.34 6.22
C ALA A 153 4.80 -8.38 6.31
N ALA A 154 5.51 -7.51 5.58
CA ALA A 154 6.95 -7.38 5.71
C ALA A 154 7.36 -6.92 7.12
N VAL A 155 6.67 -5.94 7.72
CA VAL A 155 6.95 -5.54 9.10
C VAL A 155 6.60 -6.65 10.09
N GLY A 156 5.45 -7.32 9.93
CA GLY A 156 5.06 -8.47 10.74
C GLY A 156 6.13 -9.57 10.73
N ALA A 157 6.64 -9.92 9.55
CA ALA A 157 7.74 -10.87 9.37
C ALA A 157 9.05 -10.44 10.06
N ILE A 158 9.40 -9.15 10.01
CA ILE A 158 10.58 -8.65 10.74
C ILE A 158 10.38 -8.84 12.25
N ARG A 159 9.19 -8.56 12.78
CA ARG A 159 8.87 -8.74 14.20
C ARG A 159 8.89 -10.22 14.60
N LEU A 160 8.60 -11.14 13.67
CA LEU A 160 8.75 -12.60 13.83
C LEU A 160 10.21 -13.09 13.68
N GLY A 161 11.17 -12.18 13.47
CA GLY A 161 12.60 -12.49 13.45
C GLY A 161 13.20 -12.78 12.08
N LEU A 162 12.46 -12.53 10.98
CA LEU A 162 13.02 -12.62 9.63
C LEU A 162 13.89 -11.39 9.32
N SER A 163 15.00 -11.57 8.59
CA SER A 163 15.78 -10.44 8.08
C SER A 163 14.95 -9.57 7.11
N THR A 164 15.34 -8.30 6.94
CA THR A 164 14.64 -7.37 6.04
C THR A 164 14.46 -7.92 4.62
N GLN A 165 15.44 -8.68 4.11
CA GLN A 165 15.40 -9.23 2.76
C GLN A 165 14.34 -10.34 2.61
N THR A 166 14.30 -11.29 3.56
CA THR A 166 13.34 -12.39 3.54
C THR A 166 11.95 -11.95 3.97
N ALA A 167 11.86 -10.99 4.89
CA ALA A 167 10.60 -10.34 5.25
C ALA A 167 9.96 -9.59 4.08
N ALA A 168 10.74 -8.89 3.26
CA ALA A 168 10.23 -8.29 2.03
C ALA A 168 9.72 -9.35 1.03
N MET A 169 10.34 -10.53 0.99
CA MET A 169 9.86 -11.65 0.18
C MET A 169 8.56 -12.22 0.74
N PHE A 170 8.48 -12.41 2.05
CA PHE A 170 7.27 -12.83 2.76
C PHE A 170 6.11 -11.89 2.44
N GLY A 171 6.31 -10.57 2.57
CA GLY A 171 5.26 -9.59 2.28
C GLY A 171 4.73 -9.67 0.85
N LYS A 172 5.64 -9.79 -0.13
CA LYS A 172 5.27 -9.96 -1.55
C LYS A 172 4.49 -11.25 -1.81
N GLN A 173 4.92 -12.34 -1.17
CA GLN A 173 4.26 -13.64 -1.31
C GLN A 173 2.88 -13.62 -0.69
N LEU A 174 2.74 -13.10 0.53
CA LEU A 174 1.46 -13.02 1.22
C LEU A 174 0.49 -12.10 0.49
N ALA A 175 0.92 -10.90 0.07
CA ALA A 175 0.08 -10.00 -0.72
C ALA A 175 -0.45 -10.67 -1.99
N TYR A 176 0.41 -11.40 -2.70
CA TYR A 176 0.02 -12.11 -3.91
C TYR A 176 -0.93 -13.29 -3.62
N VAL A 177 -0.67 -14.11 -2.60
CA VAL A 177 -1.55 -15.25 -2.27
C VAL A 177 -2.89 -14.76 -1.73
N ALA A 178 -2.92 -13.68 -0.94
CA ALA A 178 -4.16 -13.13 -0.40
C ALA A 178 -5.04 -12.49 -1.47
N SER A 179 -4.48 -11.54 -2.23
CA SER A 179 -5.26 -10.74 -3.20
C SER A 179 -5.31 -11.37 -4.60
N GLY A 180 -4.37 -12.26 -4.92
CA GLY A 180 -4.12 -12.71 -6.28
C GLY A 180 -3.64 -11.62 -7.24
N VAL A 181 -3.19 -10.47 -6.73
CA VAL A 181 -2.66 -9.34 -7.49
C VAL A 181 -1.15 -9.23 -7.24
N ALA A 182 -0.39 -9.08 -8.31
CA ALA A 182 1.03 -8.80 -8.21
C ALA A 182 1.25 -7.29 -8.05
N THR A 183 1.77 -6.87 -6.91
CA THR A 183 2.06 -5.46 -6.61
C THR A 183 3.41 -5.05 -7.19
N GLY A 184 3.43 -4.02 -8.03
CA GLY A 184 4.66 -3.53 -8.67
C GLY A 184 5.43 -4.63 -9.42
N THR A 185 6.77 -4.56 -9.39
CA THR A 185 7.63 -5.62 -9.94
C THR A 185 7.93 -6.67 -8.87
N ILE A 186 6.93 -7.45 -8.45
CA ILE A 186 7.24 -8.67 -7.71
C ILE A 186 8.23 -9.49 -8.55
N ASP A 187 9.30 -9.93 -7.89
CA ASP A 187 10.27 -10.86 -8.45
C ASP A 187 9.53 -12.10 -8.97
N ALA A 188 9.67 -12.41 -10.25
CA ALA A 188 8.94 -13.53 -10.87
C ALA A 188 9.20 -14.86 -10.13
N PHE A 189 10.38 -14.99 -9.52
CA PHE A 189 10.71 -16.09 -8.61
C PHE A 189 9.78 -16.14 -7.39
N ALA A 190 9.53 -15.03 -6.70
CA ALA A 190 8.71 -15.01 -5.48
C ALA A 190 7.27 -15.47 -5.75
N ARG A 191 6.70 -15.13 -6.92
CA ARG A 191 5.41 -15.70 -7.37
C ARG A 191 5.54 -17.16 -7.75
N GLY A 192 6.54 -17.49 -8.56
CA GLY A 192 6.73 -18.83 -9.10
C GLY A 192 6.99 -19.88 -8.02
N SER A 193 7.69 -19.52 -6.95
CA SER A 193 7.98 -20.42 -5.83
C SER A 193 6.74 -20.79 -5.01
N LEU A 194 5.64 -20.04 -5.17
CA LEU A 194 4.38 -20.31 -4.48
C LEU A 194 3.51 -21.34 -5.22
N LEU A 195 3.73 -21.56 -6.52
CA LEU A 195 2.91 -22.46 -7.34
C LEU A 195 3.07 -23.95 -6.99
N ASP A 196 4.17 -24.31 -6.32
CA ASP A 196 4.37 -25.66 -5.77
C ASP A 196 3.63 -25.86 -4.43
N ALA A 197 3.15 -24.78 -3.81
CA ALA A 197 2.36 -24.83 -2.59
C ALA A 197 0.88 -24.82 -2.98
N SER A 198 0.15 -25.85 -2.55
CA SER A 198 -1.27 -26.13 -2.83
C SER A 198 -2.27 -25.09 -2.29
N GLY A 199 -1.86 -23.84 -2.09
CA GLY A 199 -2.69 -22.78 -1.53
C GLY A 199 -3.60 -22.15 -2.58
N GLU A 200 -4.84 -21.87 -2.20
CA GLU A 200 -5.77 -21.07 -2.99
C GLU A 200 -5.22 -19.63 -3.11
N ILE A 201 -5.03 -19.16 -4.35
CA ILE A 201 -4.58 -17.80 -4.64
C ILE A 201 -5.81 -16.90 -4.75
N GLY A 202 -5.77 -15.74 -4.10
CA GLY A 202 -6.84 -14.76 -4.12
C GLY A 202 -7.94 -15.03 -3.10
N TRP A 203 -7.63 -15.72 -1.99
CA TRP A 203 -8.63 -16.09 -0.98
C TRP A 203 -9.35 -14.88 -0.36
N CYS A 204 -8.73 -13.70 -0.32
CA CYS A 204 -9.35 -12.50 0.24
C CYS A 204 -10.13 -11.67 -0.80
N ARG A 205 -10.26 -12.14 -2.05
CA ARG A 205 -10.83 -11.33 -3.14
C ARG A 205 -12.29 -10.97 -2.92
N ASP A 206 -13.09 -11.89 -2.43
CA ASP A 206 -14.54 -11.65 -2.28
C ASP A 206 -14.87 -11.00 -0.94
N GLN A 207 -14.06 -11.28 0.09
CA GLN A 207 -14.29 -10.84 1.46
C GLN A 207 -12.97 -10.40 2.13
N PRO A 208 -12.34 -9.30 1.67
CA PRO A 208 -11.02 -8.89 2.15
C PRO A 208 -10.99 -8.52 3.63
N TRP A 209 -12.15 -8.18 4.19
CA TRP A 209 -12.31 -7.70 5.57
C TRP A 209 -12.92 -8.74 6.52
N ALA A 210 -13.22 -9.97 6.06
CA ALA A 210 -13.84 -10.99 6.91
C ALA A 210 -12.77 -11.73 7.73
N ASP A 211 -12.94 -11.77 9.05
CA ASP A 211 -11.97 -12.41 9.96
C ASP A 211 -11.86 -13.91 9.64
N GLU A 212 -12.97 -14.57 9.31
CA GLU A 212 -13.02 -16.01 9.00
C GLU A 212 -12.13 -16.38 7.83
N THR A 213 -12.08 -15.52 6.80
CA THR A 213 -11.25 -15.75 5.61
C THR A 213 -9.76 -15.71 5.98
N TRP A 214 -9.36 -14.77 6.83
CA TRP A 214 -7.98 -14.63 7.29
C TRP A 214 -7.57 -15.73 8.28
N ILE A 215 -8.48 -16.16 9.15
CA ILE A 215 -8.26 -17.32 10.04
C ILE A 215 -8.10 -18.60 9.22
N ALA A 216 -8.97 -18.84 8.23
CA ALA A 216 -8.88 -20.02 7.38
C ALA A 216 -7.57 -20.10 6.57
N ALA A 217 -6.97 -18.94 6.27
CA ALA A 217 -5.70 -18.84 5.57
C ALA A 217 -4.46 -19.08 6.45
N GLN A 218 -4.59 -19.18 7.79
CA GLN A 218 -3.48 -19.37 8.74
C GLN A 218 -2.46 -20.44 8.30
N PRO A 219 -2.86 -21.67 7.92
CA PRO A 219 -1.89 -22.70 7.52
C PRO A 219 -1.08 -22.33 6.27
N SER A 220 -1.68 -21.58 5.34
CA SER A 220 -0.99 -21.10 4.14
C SER A 220 0.05 -20.03 4.51
N ILE A 221 -0.33 -19.13 5.41
CA ILE A 221 0.52 -18.03 5.89
C ILE A 221 1.72 -18.58 6.66
N GLU A 222 1.49 -19.54 7.57
CA GLU A 222 2.54 -20.26 8.29
C GLU A 222 3.54 -20.93 7.33
N ASN A 223 3.05 -21.60 6.30
CA ASN A 223 3.92 -22.26 5.31
C ASN A 223 4.79 -21.25 4.54
N ILE A 224 4.25 -20.08 4.20
CA ILE A 224 5.03 -18.99 3.58
C ILE A 224 6.11 -18.50 4.57
N HIS A 225 5.74 -18.31 5.85
CA HIS A 225 6.66 -17.88 6.89
C HIS A 225 7.80 -18.89 7.11
N ASP A 226 7.50 -20.17 7.32
CA ASP A 226 8.48 -21.22 7.58
C ASP A 226 9.49 -21.36 6.44
N ARG A 227 9.02 -21.24 5.22
CA ARG A 227 9.87 -21.23 4.02
C ARG A 227 10.81 -20.04 4.02
N CYS A 228 10.29 -18.85 4.33
CA CYS A 228 11.11 -17.65 4.46
C CYS A 228 12.14 -17.80 5.58
N LEU A 229 11.77 -18.42 6.71
CA LEU A 229 12.68 -18.69 7.82
C LEU A 229 13.80 -19.67 7.44
N VAL A 230 13.49 -20.70 6.65
CA VAL A 230 14.50 -21.62 6.09
C VAL A 230 15.46 -20.88 5.18
N TRP A 231 14.94 -20.00 4.31
CA TRP A 231 15.76 -19.16 3.44
C TRP A 231 16.63 -18.17 4.21
N ASP A 232 16.10 -17.62 5.31
CA ASP A 232 16.82 -16.68 6.17
C ASP A 232 17.99 -17.36 6.87
N LYS A 233 17.76 -18.56 7.43
CA LYS A 233 18.80 -19.39 8.07
C LYS A 233 19.80 -19.98 7.09
N LYS A 234 19.42 -20.12 5.81
CA LYS A 234 20.26 -20.71 4.74
C LYS A 234 20.22 -19.85 3.47
N PRO A 235 20.86 -18.67 3.45
CA PRO A 235 20.80 -17.77 2.29
C PRO A 235 21.30 -18.40 0.98
N GLY A 236 22.29 -19.31 1.07
CA GLY A 236 22.79 -20.06 -0.09
C GLY A 236 21.73 -20.96 -0.75
N LEU A 237 20.77 -21.46 0.03
CA LEU A 237 19.65 -22.26 -0.50
C LEU A 237 18.69 -21.40 -1.32
N LEU A 238 18.36 -20.20 -0.83
CA LEU A 238 17.55 -19.23 -1.55
C LEU A 238 18.22 -18.85 -2.89
N ALA A 239 19.51 -18.52 -2.86
CA ALA A 239 20.26 -18.17 -4.08
C ALA A 239 20.26 -19.31 -5.10
N LYS A 240 20.49 -20.55 -4.65
CA LYS A 240 20.49 -21.75 -5.49
C LYS A 240 19.09 -22.02 -6.09
N GLN A 241 18.03 -21.96 -5.28
CA GLN A 241 16.66 -22.18 -5.77
C GLN A 241 16.24 -21.10 -6.76
N ARG A 242 16.57 -19.84 -6.49
CA ARG A 242 16.30 -18.73 -7.40
C ARG A 242 17.03 -18.93 -8.73
N GLN A 243 18.29 -19.34 -8.70
CA GLN A 243 19.06 -19.65 -9.91
C GLN A 243 18.44 -20.82 -10.71
N LEU A 244 18.10 -21.92 -10.05
CA LEU A 244 17.48 -23.09 -10.68
C LEU A 244 16.12 -22.73 -11.31
N TRP A 245 15.31 -21.94 -10.62
CA TRP A 245 14.01 -21.49 -11.13
C TRP A 245 14.16 -20.67 -12.43
N TYR A 246 15.09 -19.71 -12.45
CA TYR A 246 15.38 -18.93 -13.65
C TYR A 246 15.98 -19.78 -14.79
N GLN A 247 16.78 -20.79 -14.46
CA GLN A 247 17.31 -21.73 -15.45
C GLN A 247 16.18 -22.56 -16.08
N ALA A 248 15.29 -23.15 -15.28
CA ALA A 248 14.15 -23.93 -15.74
C ALA A 248 13.24 -23.11 -16.68
N ARG A 249 12.88 -21.88 -16.27
CA ARG A 249 12.10 -20.93 -17.09
C ARG A 249 12.74 -20.64 -18.46
N ARG A 250 14.08 -20.54 -18.52
CA ARG A 250 14.79 -20.33 -19.80
C ARG A 250 14.68 -21.53 -20.73
N PHE A 251 14.68 -22.76 -20.19
CA PHE A 251 14.50 -23.96 -20.99
C PHE A 251 13.06 -24.08 -21.54
N GLU A 252 12.04 -23.83 -20.72
CA GLU A 252 10.64 -23.83 -21.15
C GLU A 252 10.37 -22.83 -22.28
N THR A 253 10.93 -21.62 -22.15
CA THR A 253 10.75 -20.56 -23.15
C THR A 253 11.42 -20.91 -24.49
N ARG A 254 12.54 -21.65 -24.48
CA ARG A 254 13.21 -22.13 -25.70
C ARG A 254 12.44 -23.29 -26.34
N ALA A 255 11.99 -24.25 -25.54
CA ALA A 255 11.21 -25.39 -26.03
C ALA A 255 9.87 -24.96 -26.68
N CYS A 256 9.22 -23.90 -26.18
CA CYS A 256 8.04 -23.33 -26.82
C CYS A 256 8.35 -22.64 -28.17
N LYS A 257 9.51 -21.98 -28.29
CA LYS A 257 9.91 -21.31 -29.54
C LYS A 257 10.35 -22.28 -30.64
N GLU A 258 10.84 -23.45 -30.28
CA GLU A 258 11.25 -24.50 -31.24
C GLU A 258 10.07 -25.34 -31.74
N ARG A 259 8.89 -25.22 -31.11
CA ARG A 259 7.65 -25.92 -31.48
C ARG A 259 6.64 -25.04 -32.24
N SER A 260 6.90 -23.75 -32.36
CA SER A 260 6.08 -22.75 -33.08
C SER A 260 6.72 -22.37 -34.40
#